data_AF-A0A8T0F7Z1-F1
#
_entry.id   AF-A0A8T0F7Z1-F1
#
_cell.length_a   1.000
_cell.length_b   1.000
_cell.length_c   1.000
_cell.angle_alpha   90.00
_cell.angle_beta   90.00
_cell.angle_gamma   90.00
#
_symmetry.space_group_name_H-M   'P 1'
#
loop_
_entity.id
_entity.type
_entity.pdbx_description
1 polymer ?
#
loop_
_entity_poly.entity_id
_entity_poly.type
_entity_poly.pdbx_seq_one_letter_code
_entity_poly.pdbx_strand_id
1 'polypeptide(L)'
;MPSSPGIGMHVEIRDPQEKVILSKVYSSEGKFTFTSSLPGEHVICLYSNTTKWFSGSQLRVHLDIQVGEHAVDYGNVAQKEKLTELQLRLRQLLDQVEQISKEQNYQRYREERFRQTSESTNQRVLWWSISQTAILLLMGFWQMRHLKSFFQAKKLV
;
A
#
# COMPACT_ATOMS: atom_id res chain seq x y z
N MET A 1 0.23 19.33 -6.65
CA MET A 1 1.51 19.90 -7.16
C MET A 1 1.34 20.06 -8.67
N PRO A 2 1.57 21.25 -9.25
CA PRO A 2 1.41 21.42 -10.70
C PRO A 2 2.49 20.60 -11.42
N SER A 3 2.07 19.64 -12.25
CA SER A 3 2.95 18.82 -13.07
C SER A 3 3.64 19.66 -14.14
N SER A 4 4.89 19.30 -14.48
CA SER A 4 5.69 20.01 -15.49
C SER A 4 4.94 20.17 -16.82
N PRO A 5 4.91 21.38 -17.40
CA PRO A 5 4.22 21.64 -18.67
C PRO A 5 4.89 20.83 -19.79
N GLY A 6 4.09 20.03 -20.50
CA GLY A 6 4.52 19.30 -21.71
C GLY A 6 4.77 17.79 -21.57
N ILE A 7 4.51 17.19 -20.40
CA ILE A 7 4.57 15.73 -20.23
C ILE A 7 3.14 15.18 -20.26
N GLY A 8 2.78 14.50 -21.35
CA GLY A 8 1.55 13.71 -21.44
C GLY A 8 1.73 12.30 -20.87
N MET A 9 0.66 11.75 -20.30
CA MET A 9 0.56 10.35 -19.90
C MET A 9 -0.30 9.60 -20.91
N HIS A 10 0.24 8.55 -21.52
CA HIS A 10 -0.53 7.65 -22.35
C HIS A 10 -1.17 6.57 -21.47
N VAL A 11 -2.49 6.43 -21.58
CA VAL A 11 -3.27 5.42 -20.87
C VAL A 11 -3.86 4.47 -21.89
N GLU A 12 -3.56 3.19 -21.74
CA GLU A 12 -4.06 2.11 -22.58
C GLU A 12 -4.75 1.05 -21.72
N ILE A 13 -5.92 0.58 -22.14
CA ILE A 13 -6.72 -0.42 -21.44
C ILE A 13 -6.97 -1.60 -22.38
N ARG A 14 -6.63 -2.79 -21.93
CA ARG A 14 -6.82 -4.05 -22.66
C ARG A 14 -7.83 -4.96 -21.96
N ASP A 15 -8.59 -5.67 -22.77
CA ASP A 15 -9.51 -6.72 -22.32
C ASP A 15 -8.77 -8.05 -22.07
N PRO A 16 -9.47 -9.10 -21.59
CA PRO A 16 -8.88 -10.42 -21.34
C PRO A 16 -8.36 -11.16 -22.58
N GLN A 17 -8.74 -10.70 -23.78
CA GLN A 17 -8.30 -11.19 -25.10
C GLN A 17 -7.21 -10.28 -25.70
N GLU A 18 -6.59 -9.42 -24.88
CA GLU A 18 -5.59 -8.42 -25.26
C GLU A 18 -6.10 -7.34 -26.24
N LYS A 19 -7.41 -7.23 -26.43
CA LYS A 19 -7.99 -6.20 -27.30
C LYS A 19 -7.96 -4.85 -26.60
N VAL A 20 -7.44 -3.84 -27.29
CA VAL A 20 -7.41 -2.46 -26.79
C VAL A 20 -8.82 -1.88 -26.78
N ILE A 21 -9.34 -1.61 -25.59
CA ILE A 21 -10.66 -0.97 -25.37
C ILE A 21 -10.52 0.54 -25.43
N LEU A 22 -9.45 1.09 -24.82
CA LEU A 22 -9.21 2.52 -24.72
C LEU A 22 -7.72 2.79 -24.88
N SER A 23 -7.38 3.79 -25.68
CA SER A 23 -6.02 4.27 -25.86
C SER A 23 -6.07 5.78 -26.02
N LYS A 24 -5.63 6.53 -25.00
CA LYS A 24 -5.71 8.00 -25.00
C LYS A 24 -4.57 8.63 -24.23
N VAL A 25 -4.10 9.76 -24.74
CA VAL A 25 -3.13 10.63 -24.06
C VAL A 25 -3.87 11.64 -23.20
N TYR A 26 -3.47 11.71 -21.94
CA TYR A 26 -3.90 12.71 -20.96
C TYR A 26 -2.77 13.68 -20.67
N SER A 27 -3.13 14.90 -20.27
CA SER A 27 -2.19 15.94 -19.84
C SER A 27 -1.81 15.72 -18.36
N SER A 28 -1.78 16.77 -17.56
CA SER A 28 -1.51 16.74 -16.12
C SER A 28 -2.51 15.94 -15.30
N GLU A 29 -3.78 16.03 -15.66
CA GLU A 29 -4.91 15.40 -14.97
C GLU A 29 -5.88 14.83 -16.00
N GLY A 30 -6.50 13.69 -15.66
CA GLY A 30 -7.39 12.98 -16.57
C GLY A 30 -8.26 11.98 -15.84
N LYS A 31 -9.49 11.82 -16.32
CA LYS A 31 -10.41 10.77 -15.90
C LYS A 31 -10.79 9.94 -17.13
N PHE A 32 -10.83 8.63 -16.95
CA PHE A 32 -11.35 7.68 -17.93
C PHE A 32 -12.35 6.74 -17.25
N THR A 33 -13.35 6.32 -18.00
CA THR A 33 -14.33 5.32 -17.59
C THR A 33 -14.44 4.31 -18.71
N PHE A 34 -14.44 3.03 -18.36
CA PHE A 34 -14.69 1.94 -19.31
C PHE A 34 -15.61 0.90 -18.66
N THR A 35 -16.33 0.16 -19.49
CA THR A 35 -17.19 -0.93 -19.05
C THR A 35 -16.57 -2.26 -19.49
N SER A 36 -16.41 -3.20 -18.57
CA SER A 36 -15.92 -4.55 -18.87
C SER A 36 -16.99 -5.33 -19.63
N SER A 37 -16.81 -5.52 -20.94
CA SER A 37 -17.76 -6.26 -21.78
C SER A 37 -17.59 -7.78 -21.68
N LEU A 38 -16.41 -8.26 -21.31
CA LEU A 38 -16.08 -9.67 -21.16
C LEU A 38 -15.65 -9.96 -19.72
N PRO A 39 -16.02 -11.10 -19.13
CA PRO A 39 -15.48 -11.51 -17.83
C PRO A 39 -14.01 -11.90 -17.96
N GLY A 40 -13.15 -11.38 -17.08
CA GLY A 40 -11.73 -11.73 -17.04
C GLY A 40 -10.84 -10.57 -16.61
N GLU A 41 -9.53 -10.80 -16.70
CA GLU A 41 -8.50 -9.81 -16.35
C GLU A 41 -8.45 -8.68 -17.38
N HIS A 42 -8.50 -7.44 -16.90
CA HIS A 42 -8.30 -6.25 -17.72
C HIS A 42 -7.00 -5.57 -17.29
N VAL A 43 -6.19 -5.15 -18.26
CA VAL A 43 -4.87 -4.56 -18.01
C VAL A 43 -4.92 -3.06 -18.30
N ILE A 44 -4.52 -2.24 -17.34
CA ILE A 44 -4.41 -0.78 -17.48
C ILE A 44 -2.93 -0.41 -17.50
N CYS A 45 -2.44 0.07 -18.64
CA CYS A 45 -1.07 0.50 -18.86
C CYS A 45 -0.98 2.02 -18.84
N LEU A 46 -0.09 2.57 -18.00
CA LEU A 46 0.25 4.00 -17.99
C LEU A 46 1.72 4.16 -18.37
N TYR A 47 1.99 4.88 -19.45
CA TYR A 47 3.36 5.15 -19.88
C TYR A 47 3.51 6.58 -20.40
N SER A 48 4.68 7.17 -20.16
CA SER A 48 5.01 8.51 -20.62
C SER A 48 6.15 8.44 -21.63
N ASN A 49 6.03 9.17 -22.73
CA ASN A 49 7.02 9.18 -23.80
C ASN A 49 8.13 10.23 -23.54
N THR A 50 8.67 10.25 -22.31
CA THR A 50 9.76 11.18 -21.95
C THR A 50 11.12 10.52 -22.17
N THR A 51 11.86 11.03 -23.17
CA THR A 51 13.18 10.53 -23.59
C THR A 51 14.35 11.15 -22.84
N LYS A 52 14.10 11.96 -21.79
CA LYS A 52 15.17 12.64 -21.04
C LYS A 52 15.79 11.73 -19.97
N TRP A 53 16.62 10.79 -20.43
CA TRP A 53 17.45 9.91 -19.60
C TRP A 53 18.44 10.66 -18.68
N PHE A 54 18.80 11.90 -19.03
CA PHE A 54 19.86 12.69 -18.37
C PHE A 54 19.40 13.82 -17.44
N SER A 55 18.09 14.06 -17.32
CA SER A 55 17.54 15.06 -16.40
C SER A 55 16.33 14.45 -15.71
N GLY A 56 16.59 13.59 -14.73
CA GLY A 56 15.64 12.73 -14.04
C GLY A 56 14.56 13.49 -13.25
N SER A 57 13.59 14.08 -13.94
CA SER A 57 12.30 14.38 -13.34
C SER A 57 11.56 13.07 -13.15
N GLN A 58 11.58 12.51 -11.94
CA GLN A 58 10.76 11.36 -11.60
C GLN A 58 9.29 11.74 -11.75
N LEU A 59 8.58 11.06 -12.66
CA LEU A 59 7.15 11.27 -12.87
C LEU A 59 6.38 10.59 -11.73
N ARG A 60 5.75 11.39 -10.86
CA ARG A 60 4.86 10.90 -9.82
C ARG A 60 3.44 10.83 -10.38
N VAL A 61 2.84 9.66 -10.33
CA VAL A 61 1.48 9.40 -10.81
C VAL A 61 0.60 9.03 -9.63
N HIS A 62 -0.52 9.74 -9.48
CA HIS A 62 -1.58 9.37 -8.55
C HIS A 62 -2.72 8.73 -9.34
N LEU A 63 -2.99 7.45 -9.07
CA LEU A 63 -4.03 6.66 -9.72
C LEU A 63 -5.05 6.23 -8.67
N ASP A 64 -6.31 6.62 -8.87
CA ASP A 64 -7.46 6.17 -8.09
C ASP A 64 -8.36 5.31 -8.99
N ILE A 65 -8.64 4.08 -8.58
CA ILE A 65 -9.43 3.11 -9.37
C ILE A 65 -10.68 2.75 -8.56
N GLN A 66 -11.84 3.05 -9.14
CA GLN A 66 -13.14 2.73 -8.55
C GLN A 66 -13.78 1.60 -9.36
N VAL A 67 -13.94 0.43 -8.73
CA VAL A 67 -14.52 -0.79 -9.34
C VAL A 67 -15.76 -1.17 -8.55
N GLY A 68 -16.91 -1.30 -9.21
CA GLY A 68 -18.14 -1.78 -8.59
C GLY A 68 -19.40 -0.98 -8.93
N GLU A 69 -20.47 -1.32 -8.23
CA GLU A 69 -21.87 -0.96 -8.48
C GLU A 69 -22.19 0.55 -8.41
N HIS A 70 -21.25 1.39 -7.98
CA HIS A 70 -21.42 2.85 -7.93
C HIS A 70 -21.46 3.52 -9.31
N ALA A 71 -21.28 2.75 -10.39
CA ALA A 71 -21.56 3.16 -11.77
C ALA A 71 -22.96 2.73 -12.27
N VAL A 72 -23.74 2.02 -11.45
CA VAL A 72 -25.10 1.60 -11.78
C VAL A 72 -26.08 2.65 -11.27
N ASP A 73 -26.78 3.27 -12.20
CA ASP A 73 -27.89 4.16 -11.94
C ASP A 73 -29.04 3.36 -11.29
N TYR A 74 -29.08 3.35 -9.95
CA TYR A 74 -30.13 2.72 -9.15
C TYR A 74 -31.55 3.17 -9.53
N GLY A 75 -31.70 4.31 -10.24
CA GLY A 75 -32.97 4.75 -10.81
C GLY A 75 -33.56 3.77 -11.84
N ASN A 76 -32.71 3.05 -12.58
CA ASN A 76 -33.13 2.10 -13.63
C ASN A 76 -33.39 0.69 -13.11
N VAL A 77 -32.80 0.30 -11.97
CA VAL A 77 -33.07 -1.00 -11.31
C VAL A 77 -34.41 -0.95 -10.55
N ALA A 78 -34.77 0.20 -9.99
CA ALA A 78 -36.04 0.41 -9.30
C ALA A 78 -37.29 0.26 -10.18
N GLN A 79 -37.15 0.36 -11.52
CA GLN A 79 -38.28 0.19 -12.44
C GLN A 79 -38.44 -1.23 -13.00
N LYS A 80 -37.42 -2.09 -12.90
CA LYS A 80 -37.44 -3.42 -13.54
C LYS A 80 -37.88 -4.58 -12.66
N GLU A 81 -37.86 -4.44 -11.34
CA GLU A 81 -38.45 -5.44 -10.46
C GLU A 81 -39.49 -4.75 -9.56
N LYS A 82 -40.76 -5.16 -9.65
CA LYS A 82 -41.78 -4.82 -8.66
C LYS A 82 -41.47 -5.54 -7.34
N LEU A 83 -40.34 -5.23 -6.72
CA LEU A 83 -40.02 -5.69 -5.38
C LEU A 83 -40.87 -4.90 -4.39
N THR A 84 -41.55 -5.61 -3.49
CA THR A 84 -42.22 -4.97 -2.36
C THR A 84 -41.17 -4.17 -1.57
N GLU A 85 -41.49 -2.95 -1.16
CA GLU A 85 -40.57 -1.99 -0.50
C GLU A 85 -39.68 -2.61 0.61
N LEU A 86 -40.21 -3.65 1.26
CA LEU A 86 -39.54 -4.48 2.27
C LEU A 86 -38.35 -5.30 1.73
N GLN A 87 -38.48 -5.94 0.56
CA GLN A 87 -37.40 -6.71 -0.07
C GLN A 87 -36.24 -5.81 -0.48
N LEU A 88 -36.53 -4.58 -0.93
CA LEU A 88 -35.52 -3.59 -1.28
C LEU A 88 -34.68 -3.20 -0.06
N ARG A 89 -35.33 -2.89 1.07
CA ARG A 89 -34.64 -2.58 2.33
C ARG A 89 -33.83 -3.75 2.86
N LEU A 90 -34.34 -4.98 2.76
CA LEU A 90 -33.59 -6.18 3.15
C LEU A 90 -32.33 -6.36 2.31
N ARG A 91 -32.41 -6.12 1.00
CA ARG A 91 -31.26 -6.23 0.10
C ARG A 91 -30.20 -5.16 0.39
N GLN A 92 -30.63 -3.93 0.66
CA GLN A 92 -29.74 -2.86 1.09
C GLN A 92 -29.00 -3.20 2.40
N LEU A 93 -29.68 -3.82 3.37
CA LEU A 93 -29.04 -4.24 4.62
C LEU A 93 -28.05 -5.38 4.40
N LEU A 94 -28.36 -6.34 3.51
CA LEU A 94 -27.44 -7.41 3.16
C LEU A 94 -26.16 -6.88 2.52
N ASP A 95 -26.29 -5.94 1.57
CA ASP A 95 -25.14 -5.31 0.92
C ASP A 95 -24.28 -4.52 1.92
N GLN A 96 -24.91 -3.80 2.86
CA GLN A 96 -24.20 -3.09 3.92
C GLN A 96 -23.42 -4.05 4.83
N VAL A 97 -24.01 -5.18 5.22
CA VAL A 97 -23.33 -6.19 6.04
C VAL A 97 -22.19 -6.85 5.29
N GLU A 98 -22.35 -7.13 4.00
CA GLU A 98 -21.29 -7.66 3.16
C GLU A 98 -20.10 -6.69 3.06
N GLN A 99 -20.38 -5.41 2.87
CA GLN A 99 -19.36 -4.36 2.85
C GLN A 99 -18.61 -4.28 4.19
N ILE A 100 -19.32 -4.30 5.32
CA ILE A 100 -18.72 -4.28 6.67
C ILE A 100 -17.84 -5.52 6.89
N SER A 101 -18.33 -6.71 6.50
CA SER A 101 -17.57 -7.96 6.61
C SER A 101 -16.25 -7.89 5.83
N LYS A 102 -16.30 -7.34 4.61
CA LYS A 102 -15.12 -7.14 3.76
C LYS A 102 -14.12 -6.18 4.40
N GLU A 103 -14.58 -5.07 4.97
CA GLU A 103 -13.73 -4.11 5.69
C GLU A 103 -13.10 -4.72 6.94
N GLN A 104 -13.87 -5.46 7.75
CA GLN A 104 -13.33 -6.14 8.94
C GLN A 104 -12.25 -7.15 8.56
N ASN A 105 -12.44 -7.90 7.47
CA ASN A 105 -11.46 -8.88 7.02
C ASN A 105 -10.17 -8.19 6.51
N TYR A 106 -10.30 -7.05 5.82
CA TYR A 106 -9.16 -6.22 5.43
C TYR A 106 -8.40 -5.66 6.64
N GLN A 107 -9.10 -5.19 7.68
CA GLN A 107 -8.46 -4.70 8.91
C GLN A 107 -7.72 -5.82 9.64
N ARG A 108 -8.29 -7.03 9.73
CA ARG A 108 -7.60 -8.20 10.33
C ARG A 108 -6.30 -8.53 9.61
N TYR A 109 -6.32 -8.57 8.28
CA TYR A 109 -5.10 -8.84 7.49
C TYR A 109 -4.01 -7.80 7.72
N ARG A 110 -4.39 -6.51 7.83
CA ARG A 110 -3.45 -5.43 8.18
C ARG A 110 -2.90 -5.56 9.60
N GLU A 111 -3.74 -5.92 10.56
CA GLU A 111 -3.32 -6.13 11.95
C GLU A 111 -2.32 -7.29 12.05
N GLU A 112 -2.57 -8.42 11.39
CA GLU A 112 -1.65 -9.56 11.35
C GLU A 112 -0.29 -9.16 10.78
N ARG A 113 -0.26 -8.43 9.66
CA ARG A 113 0.97 -7.89 9.06
C ARG A 113 1.70 -6.91 9.97
N PHE A 114 0.96 -6.01 10.64
CA PHE A 114 1.55 -5.03 11.56
C PHE A 114 2.13 -5.73 12.80
N ARG A 115 1.42 -6.74 13.33
CA ARG A 115 1.85 -7.54 14.48
C ARG A 115 3.13 -8.30 14.19
N GLN A 116 3.23 -8.99 13.05
CA GLN A 116 4.44 -9.71 12.64
C GLN A 116 5.65 -8.76 12.46
N THR A 117 5.41 -7.56 11.94
CA THR A 117 6.47 -6.55 11.75
C THR A 117 6.94 -5.98 13.09
N SER A 118 6.01 -5.73 14.01
CA SER A 118 6.32 -5.23 15.35
C SER A 118 7.10 -6.25 16.18
N GLU A 119 6.68 -7.53 16.14
CA GLU A 119 7.32 -8.61 16.89
C GLU A 119 8.78 -8.85 16.44
N SER A 120 9.00 -8.95 15.12
CA SER A 120 10.36 -9.17 14.57
C SER A 120 11.30 -7.99 14.79
N THR A 121 10.80 -6.75 14.75
CA THR A 121 11.61 -5.56 15.04
C THR A 121 11.97 -5.48 16.52
N ASN A 122 10.97 -5.69 17.39
CA ASN A 122 11.17 -5.64 18.84
C ASN A 122 12.18 -6.69 19.31
N GLN A 123 12.09 -7.93 18.79
CA GLN A 123 13.01 -9.00 19.16
C GLN A 123 14.47 -8.68 18.77
N ARG A 124 14.70 -8.14 17.58
CA ARG A 124 16.05 -7.75 17.13
C ARG A 124 16.64 -6.65 18.02
N VAL A 125 15.85 -5.63 18.33
CA VAL A 125 16.28 -4.51 19.18
C VAL A 125 16.62 -5.00 20.60
N LEU A 126 15.82 -5.89 21.18
CA LEU A 126 16.08 -6.49 22.48
C LEU A 126 17.41 -7.26 22.52
N TRP A 127 17.67 -8.10 21.51
CA TRP A 127 18.95 -8.84 21.42
C TRP A 127 20.16 -7.93 21.28
N TRP A 128 20.07 -6.86 20.49
CA TRP A 128 21.12 -5.85 20.38
C TRP A 128 21.36 -5.12 21.71
N SER A 129 20.29 -4.74 22.41
CA SER A 129 20.37 -4.08 23.73
C SER A 129 21.05 -4.97 24.76
N ILE A 130 20.66 -6.26 24.86
CA ILE A 130 21.29 -7.22 25.77
C ILE A 130 22.78 -7.38 25.46
N SER A 131 23.14 -7.52 24.17
CA SER A 131 24.53 -7.66 23.74
C SER A 131 25.37 -6.43 24.12
N GLN A 132 24.82 -5.23 23.92
CA GLN A 132 25.48 -3.98 24.29
C GLN A 132 25.71 -3.89 25.81
N THR A 133 24.69 -4.19 26.62
CA THR A 133 24.84 -4.19 28.08
C THR A 133 25.90 -5.20 28.55
N ALA A 134 25.93 -6.40 27.96
CA ALA A 134 26.93 -7.40 28.30
C ALA A 134 28.37 -6.93 27.99
N ILE A 135 28.58 -6.31 26.82
CA ILE A 135 29.89 -5.76 26.42
C ILE A 135 30.35 -4.67 27.41
N LEU A 136 29.45 -3.78 27.82
CA LEU A 136 29.77 -2.72 28.78
C LEU A 136 30.17 -3.28 30.15
N LEU A 137 29.48 -4.32 30.64
CA LEU A 137 29.84 -4.98 31.89
C LEU A 137 31.21 -5.67 31.81
N LEU A 138 31.49 -6.35 30.69
CA LEU A 138 32.80 -6.99 30.46
C LEU A 138 33.94 -5.96 30.40
N MET A 139 33.74 -4.85 29.68
CA MET A 139 34.71 -3.76 29.64
C MET A 139 34.92 -3.13 31.01
N GLY A 140 33.85 -2.90 31.78
CA GLY A 140 33.95 -2.37 33.14
C GLY A 140 34.74 -3.28 34.06
N PHE A 141 34.48 -4.59 34.03
CA PHE A 141 35.23 -5.56 34.81
C PHE A 141 36.71 -5.62 34.40
N TRP A 142 36.99 -5.59 33.09
CA TRP A 142 38.34 -5.56 32.56
C TRP A 142 39.10 -4.30 33.01
N GLN A 143 38.47 -3.12 32.91
CA GLN A 143 39.04 -1.85 33.37
C GLN A 143 39.39 -1.90 34.85
N MET A 144 38.49 -2.41 35.70
CA MET A 144 38.72 -2.55 37.13
C MET A 144 39.92 -3.47 37.43
N ARG A 145 40.03 -4.60 36.70
CA ARG A 145 41.13 -5.55 36.85
C ARG A 145 42.46 -4.97 36.36
N HIS A 146 42.45 -4.28 35.23
CA HIS A 146 43.62 -3.61 34.67
C HIS A 146 44.14 -2.52 35.60
N LEU A 147 43.25 -1.67 36.15
CA LEU A 147 43.61 -0.67 37.16
C LEU A 147 44.22 -1.31 38.40
N LYS A 148 43.62 -2.38 38.95
CA LYS A 148 44.20 -3.11 40.09
C LYS A 148 45.58 -3.68 39.78
N SER A 149 45.77 -4.29 38.60
CA SER A 149 47.06 -4.82 38.17
C SER A 149 48.11 -3.72 38.01
N PHE A 150 47.72 -2.54 37.51
CA PHE A 150 48.59 -1.39 37.35
C PHE A 150 49.05 -0.84 38.71
N PHE A 151 48.15 -0.70 39.67
CA PHE A 151 48.49 -0.25 41.03
C PHE A 151 49.37 -1.26 41.79
N GLN A 152 49.12 -2.56 41.63
CA GLN A 152 49.96 -3.63 42.19
C GLN A 152 51.37 -3.64 41.57
N ALA A 153 51.48 -3.50 40.24
CA ALA A 153 52.77 -3.50 39.55
C ALA A 153 53.63 -2.26 39.88
N LYS A 154 52.99 -1.12 40.15
CA LYS A 154 53.68 0.13 40.50
C LYS A 154 53.97 0.28 42.01
N LYS A 155 53.58 -0.69 42.87
CA LYS A 155 53.75 -0.64 44.34
C LYS A 155 53.40 0.75 44.93
N LEU A 156 52.20 1.25 44.62
CA LEU A 156 51.68 2.49 45.23
C LEU A 156 50.87 2.25 46.51
N VAL A 157 50.80 0.99 46.97
CA VAL A 157 50.61 0.53 48.35
C VAL A 157 51.48 -0.71 48.54
#